data_AF-A0A2E2XHF2-F1
#
_entry.id   AF-A0A2E2XHF2-F1
#
_cell.length_a   1.000
_cell.length_b   1.000
_cell.length_c   1.000
_cell.angle_alpha   90.00
_cell.angle_beta   90.00
_cell.angle_gamma   90.00
#
_symmetry.space_group_name_H-M   'P 1'
#
loop_
_entity.id
_entity.type
_entity.pdbx_description
1 polymer ?
#
loop_
_entity_poly.entity_id
_entity_poly.type
_entity_poly.pdbx_seq_one_letter_code
_entity_poly.pdbx_strand_id
1 'polypeptide(L)'
;MLKGWIAFFWSVLKQQTWQPNWLQSEVPDKSHFHRRRFTARYRNKQRLVRALWFVFALVVLVFPLPHVVVGLGLFVTFTSFSLLDETD
;
A
#
# COMPACT_ATOMS: atom_id res chain seq x y z
N MET A 1 5.82 34.54 4.27
CA MET A 1 4.65 33.67 4.01
C MET A 1 5.04 32.19 3.85
N LEU A 2 5.96 31.83 2.94
CA LEU A 2 6.38 30.43 2.72
C LEU A 2 6.91 29.69 3.97
N LYS A 3 7.74 30.36 4.78
CA LYS A 3 8.26 29.79 6.05
C LYS A 3 7.16 29.42 7.06
N GLY A 4 6.07 30.20 7.09
CA GLY A 4 4.93 29.92 7.96
C GLY A 4 4.15 28.69 7.54
N TRP A 5 3.95 28.50 6.23
CA TRP A 5 3.34 27.29 5.68
C TRP A 5 4.19 26.05 5.96
N ILE A 6 5.51 26.14 5.76
CA ILE A 6 6.42 25.02 6.05
C ILE A 6 6.37 24.64 7.53
N ALA A 7 6.40 25.62 8.44
CA ALA A 7 6.28 25.38 9.87
C ALA A 7 4.93 24.77 10.26
N PHE A 8 3.83 25.21 9.64
CA PHE A 8 2.50 24.65 9.83
C PHE A 8 2.42 23.18 9.39
N PHE A 9 2.87 22.86 8.18
CA PHE A 9 2.88 21.47 7.69
C PHE A 9 3.79 20.59 8.56
N TRP A 10 4.94 21.09 9.02
CA TRP A 10 5.79 20.37 9.97
C TRP A 10 5.13 20.14 11.32
N SER A 11 4.33 21.09 11.82
CA SER A 11 3.55 20.95 13.05
C SER A 11 2.47 19.87 12.89
N VAL A 12 1.72 19.91 11.78
CA VAL A 12 0.70 18.91 11.44
C VAL A 12 1.31 17.51 11.31
N LEU A 13 2.48 17.39 10.66
CA LEU A 13 3.20 16.13 10.52
C LEU A 13 3.75 15.61 11.85
N LYS A 14 4.15 16.50 12.78
CA LYS A 14 4.58 16.13 14.13
C LYS A 14 3.42 15.73 15.05
N GLN A 15 2.17 15.95 14.65
CA GLN A 15 1.00 15.65 15.45
C GLN A 15 0.66 14.16 15.41
N GLN A 16 1.57 13.32 15.94
CA GLN A 16 1.37 11.88 16.14
C GLN A 16 0.33 11.56 17.23
N THR A 17 -0.13 12.56 17.99
CA THR A 17 -1.05 12.42 19.12
C THR A 17 -2.45 11.92 18.75
N TRP A 18 -2.85 12.03 17.48
CA TRP A 18 -4.18 11.63 17.02
C TRP A 18 -4.23 10.18 16.51
N GLN A 19 -3.10 9.48 16.49
CA GLN A 19 -3.07 8.09 16.07
C GLN A 19 -3.55 7.19 17.21
N PRO A 20 -4.49 6.28 16.96
CA PRO A 20 -4.98 5.39 18.00
C PRO A 20 -3.88 4.42 18.44
N ASN A 21 -3.86 4.05 19.72
CA ASN A 21 -2.78 3.23 20.33
C ASN A 21 -2.55 1.89 19.61
N TRP A 22 -3.59 1.30 19.01
CA TRP A 22 -3.47 0.06 18.24
C TRP A 22 -2.63 0.22 16.96
N LEU A 23 -2.49 1.44 16.41
CA LEU A 23 -1.69 1.73 15.22
C LEU A 23 -0.18 1.62 15.49
N GLN A 24 0.24 1.91 16.72
CA GLN A 24 1.65 1.88 17.15
C GLN A 24 2.17 0.46 17.38
N SER A 25 1.28 -0.54 17.47
CA SER A 25 1.66 -1.93 17.71
C SER A 25 1.93 -2.66 16.39
N GLU A 26 3.17 -3.15 16.25
CA GLU A 26 3.59 -3.98 15.10
C GLU A 26 3.59 -5.49 15.41
N VAL A 27 3.02 -5.88 16.55
CA VAL A 27 2.94 -7.28 16.95
C VAL A 27 2.06 -8.04 15.95
N PRO A 28 2.53 -9.13 15.32
CA PRO A 28 1.75 -9.86 14.32
C PRO A 28 0.53 -10.53 14.95
N ASP A 29 -0.65 -10.21 14.43
CA ASP A 29 -1.93 -10.78 14.86
C ASP A 29 -2.81 -10.97 13.62
N LYS A 30 -3.31 -12.19 13.41
CA LYS A 30 -4.13 -12.55 12.25
C LYS A 30 -5.55 -11.98 12.34
N SER A 31 -6.06 -11.81 13.56
CA SER A 31 -7.44 -11.38 13.83
C SER A 31 -7.62 -9.87 13.72
N HIS A 32 -6.54 -9.10 13.89
CA HIS A 32 -6.57 -7.65 13.85
C HIS A 32 -6.18 -7.12 12.47
N PHE A 33 -7.07 -6.33 11.85
CA PHE A 33 -6.93 -5.79 10.49
C PHE A 33 -5.55 -5.19 10.17
N HIS A 34 -5.05 -4.29 11.02
CA HIS A 34 -3.74 -3.65 10.85
C HIS A 34 -2.59 -4.64 11.07
N ARG A 35 -2.62 -5.38 12.18
CA ARG A 35 -1.53 -6.27 12.57
C ARG A 35 -1.34 -7.48 11.66
N ARG A 36 -2.39 -7.89 10.93
CA ARG A 36 -2.34 -8.96 9.93
C ARG A 36 -1.26 -8.72 8.88
N ARG A 37 -0.99 -7.44 8.56
CA ARG A 37 0.04 -7.04 7.59
C ARG A 37 1.46 -7.45 7.98
N PHE A 38 1.73 -7.58 9.28
CA PHE A 38 3.06 -7.93 9.79
C PHE A 38 3.30 -9.44 9.85
N THR A 39 2.28 -10.26 9.58
CA THR A 39 2.43 -11.72 9.54
C THR A 39 3.29 -12.16 8.36
N ALA A 40 4.08 -13.24 8.53
CA ALA A 40 4.94 -13.75 7.46
C ALA A 40 4.15 -14.16 6.20
N ARG A 41 2.95 -14.73 6.39
CA ARG A 41 2.04 -15.12 5.29
C ARG A 41 1.62 -13.90 4.46
N TYR A 42 1.21 -12.82 5.11
CA TYR A 42 0.84 -11.58 4.41
C TYR A 42 2.04 -10.97 3.68
N ARG A 43 3.23 -10.94 4.32
CA ARG A 43 4.46 -10.44 3.66
C ARG A 43 4.85 -11.24 2.42
N ASN A 44 4.64 -12.55 2.41
CA ASN A 44 4.90 -13.39 1.23
C ASN A 44 3.94 -13.05 0.08
N LYS A 45 2.65 -12.90 0.37
CA LYS A 45 1.67 -12.44 -0.64
C LYS A 45 1.99 -11.04 -1.15
N GLN A 46 2.43 -10.14 -0.27
CA GLN A 46 2.88 -8.81 -0.67
C GLN A 46 4.09 -8.85 -1.63
N ARG A 47 4.98 -9.85 -1.53
CA ARG A 47 6.06 -10.06 -2.51
C ARG A 47 5.50 -10.42 -3.89
N LEU A 48 4.48 -11.28 -3.94
CA LEU A 48 3.79 -11.64 -5.19
C LEU A 48 3.11 -10.42 -5.81
N VAL A 49 2.38 -9.63 -5.01
CA VAL A 49 1.77 -8.38 -5.46
C VAL A 49 2.83 -7.42 -6.01
N ARG A 50 3.97 -7.24 -5.32
CA ARG A 50 5.05 -6.41 -5.84
C ARG A 50 5.58 -6.90 -7.18
N ALA A 51 5.80 -8.21 -7.34
CA ALA A 51 6.23 -8.79 -8.60
C ALA A 51 5.21 -8.53 -9.72
N LEU A 52 3.91 -8.67 -9.43
CA LEU A 52 2.82 -8.37 -10.35
C LEU A 52 2.84 -6.89 -10.80
N TRP A 53 3.07 -5.95 -9.87
CA TRP A 53 3.23 -4.53 -10.20
C TRP A 53 4.51 -4.23 -11.00
N PHE A 54 5.59 -4.97 -10.78
CA PHE A 54 6.80 -4.86 -11.61
C PHE A 54 6.53 -5.29 -13.05
N VAL A 55 5.80 -6.40 -13.25
CA VAL A 55 5.41 -6.84 -14.60
C VAL A 55 4.48 -5.82 -15.26
N PHE A 56 3.50 -5.28 -14.53
CA PHE A 56 2.64 -4.21 -15.02
C PHE A 56 3.45 -2.99 -15.48
N ALA A 57 4.37 -2.51 -14.64
CA ALA A 57 5.21 -1.36 -14.98
C ALA A 57 6.06 -1.62 -16.23
N LEU A 58 6.62 -2.81 -16.37
CA LEU A 58 7.38 -3.21 -17.56
C LEU A 58 6.50 -3.17 -18.82
N VAL A 59 5.29 -3.72 -18.76
CA VAL A 59 4.35 -3.73 -19.90
C VAL A 59 3.97 -2.31 -20.30
N VAL A 60 3.67 -1.44 -19.34
CA VAL A 60 3.34 -0.03 -19.60
C VAL A 60 4.50 0.73 -20.23
N LEU A 61 5.74 0.41 -19.85
CA LEU A 61 6.93 1.04 -20.42
C LEU A 61 7.14 0.62 -21.88
N VAL A 62 6.87 -0.63 -22.23
CA VAL A 62 6.96 -1.14 -23.61
C VAL A 62 5.77 -0.67 -24.46
N PHE A 63 4.56 -0.61 -23.88
CA PHE A 63 3.33 -0.23 -24.56
C PHE A 63 2.61 0.90 -23.81
N PRO A 64 3.03 2.17 -23.99
CA PRO A 64 2.48 3.33 -23.28
C PRO A 64 1.13 3.78 -23.86
N LEU A 65 0.22 2.84 -24.11
CA LEU A 65 -1.10 3.09 -24.67
C LEU A 65 -2.12 3.29 -23.54
N PRO A 66 -2.90 4.39 -23.51
CA PRO A 66 -3.81 4.70 -22.41
C PRO A 66 -4.80 3.58 -22.09
N HIS A 67 -5.37 2.92 -23.10
CA HIS A 67 -6.31 1.83 -22.92
C HIS A 67 -5.66 0.57 -22.33
N VAL A 68 -4.38 0.29 -22.66
CA VAL A 68 -3.61 -0.80 -22.05
C VAL A 68 -3.34 -0.50 -20.59
N VAL A 69 -2.88 0.71 -20.28
CA VAL A 69 -2.59 1.14 -18.90
C VAL A 69 -3.84 1.03 -18.02
N VAL A 70 -4.98 1.52 -18.51
CA VAL A 70 -6.24 1.50 -17.74
C VAL A 70 -6.75 0.07 -17.59
N GLY A 71 -6.88 -0.69 -18.68
CA GLY A 71 -7.42 -2.05 -18.63
C GLY A 71 -6.56 -2.98 -17.78
N LEU A 72 -5.24 -3.00 -18.03
CA LEU A 72 -4.31 -3.83 -17.29
C LEU A 72 -4.15 -3.33 -15.85
N GLY A 73 -4.15 -2.02 -15.63
CA GLY A 73 -4.04 -1.44 -14.28
C GLY A 73 -5.22 -1.81 -13.39
N LEU A 74 -6.44 -1.76 -13.92
CA LEU A 74 -7.64 -2.22 -13.21
C LEU A 74 -7.56 -3.71 -12.88
N PHE A 75 -7.15 -4.54 -13.84
CA PHE A 75 -6.95 -5.98 -13.61
C PHE A 75 -5.91 -6.26 -12.52
N VAL A 76 -4.73 -5.65 -12.63
CA VAL A 76 -3.62 -5.77 -11.67
C VAL A 76 -4.04 -5.30 -10.27
N THR A 77 -4.83 -4.23 -10.19
CA THR A 77 -5.36 -3.71 -8.92
C THR A 77 -6.36 -4.69 -8.31
N PHE A 78 -7.30 -5.20 -9.09
CA PHE A 78 -8.28 -6.19 -8.63
C PHE A 78 -7.59 -7.47 -8.14
N THR A 79 -6.65 -8.00 -8.91
CA THR A 79 -5.86 -9.18 -8.52
C THR A 79 -5.04 -8.91 -7.26
N SER A 80 -4.45 -7.72 -7.13
CA SER A 80 -3.70 -7.34 -5.92
C SER A 80 -4.58 -7.37 -4.67
N PHE A 81 -5.80 -6.83 -4.76
CA PHE A 81 -6.74 -6.81 -3.64
C PHE A 81 -7.24 -8.21 -3.32
N SER A 82 -7.70 -8.98 -4.30
CA SER A 82 -8.15 -10.36 -4.11
C SER A 82 -7.06 -11.24 -3.48
N LEU A 83 -5.81 -11.15 -3.96
CA LEU A 83 -4.71 -11.95 -3.42
C LEU A 83 -4.39 -11.63 -1.95
N LEU A 84 -4.44 -10.34 -1.58
CA LEU A 84 -4.19 -9.89 -0.20
C LEU A 84 -5.38 -10.17 0.73
N ASP A 85 -6.60 -10.21 0.18
CA ASP A 85 -7.83 -10.46 0.93
C ASP A 85 -7.97 -11.93 1.36
N GLU A 86 -7.55 -12.89 0.53
CA GLU A 86 -7.57 -14.35 0.83
C GLU A 86 -6.59 -14.81 1.95
N THR A 87 -6.14 -13.92 2.83
CA THR A 87 -5.12 -14.22 3.86
C THR A 87 -5.71 -14.67 5.20
N ASP A 88 -6.86 -15.33 5.17
CA ASP A 88 -7.44 -16.05 6.32
C ASP A 88 -6.62 -17.31 6.65
#